data_AF-A0A8T0TNE8-F1
#
_entry.id   AF-A0A8T0TNE8-F1
#
_cell.length_a   1.000
_cell.length_b   1.000
_cell.length_c   1.000
_cell.angle_alpha   90.00
_cell.angle_beta   90.00
_cell.angle_gamma   90.00
#
_symmetry.space_group_name_H-M   'P 1'
#
loop_
_entity.id
_entity.type
_entity.pdbx_description
1 polymer ?
#
loop_
_entity_poly.entity_id
_entity_poly.type
_entity_poly.pdbx_seq_one_letter_code
_entity_poly.pdbx_strand_id
1 'polypeptide(L)'
;MGSKINLYIDRAAALHSAFPHRDVANSISMSTENFTNIATMSSPVSVSMARDMWSTLSSCEHPREVVGEQKACATSLESMHKFVASALGTSSIHAFSTSLDVPEEGIASPSDIYKVAAVRALTAHGATKEPSNTVTCHSLSFPFMLFYCHAVNLTRIYEVTLKKVKNGVVPAVKRRSPVVRALAVCHVNTSGFDPTLNYWVKLGLKPGQASVCHFLTRGDVLWTPTLVA
;
A
#
# COMPACT_ATOMS: atom_id res chain seq x y z
N MET A 1 -15.49 -18.07 1.62
CA MET A 1 -15.85 -17.82 0.20
C MET A 1 -17.32 -17.48 0.12
N GLY A 2 -17.76 -16.72 -0.88
CA GLY A 2 -19.17 -16.43 -1.13
C GLY A 2 -19.73 -15.14 -0.52
N SER A 3 -19.01 -14.52 0.41
CA SER A 3 -19.35 -13.22 1.00
C SER A 3 -19.38 -12.11 -0.06
N LYS A 4 -20.32 -11.18 0.10
CA LYS A 4 -20.38 -9.94 -0.70
C LYS A 4 -19.66 -8.83 0.05
N ILE A 5 -18.87 -8.03 -0.66
CA ILE A 5 -18.17 -6.88 -0.11
C ILE A 5 -18.36 -5.67 -1.01
N ASN A 6 -18.41 -4.49 -0.39
CA ASN A 6 -18.16 -3.24 -1.09
C ASN A 6 -16.63 -3.12 -1.21
N LEU A 7 -16.11 -3.30 -2.41
CA LEU A 7 -14.67 -3.28 -2.63
C LEU A 7 -14.20 -1.83 -2.70
N TYR A 8 -13.28 -1.49 -1.82
CA TYR A 8 -12.55 -0.22 -1.86
C TYR A 8 -11.06 -0.51 -2.09
N ILE A 9 -10.54 -0.03 -3.21
CA ILE A 9 -9.12 0.02 -3.56
C ILE A 9 -8.87 1.43 -4.08
N ASP A 10 -7.94 2.16 -3.48
CA ASP A 10 -7.64 3.52 -3.90
C ASP A 10 -7.02 3.56 -5.31
N ARG A 11 -7.02 4.74 -5.91
CA ARG A 11 -6.32 5.02 -7.16
C ARG A 11 -4.81 4.84 -6.96
N ALA A 12 -4.15 4.36 -8.01
CA ALA A 12 -2.70 4.34 -8.10
C ALA A 12 -2.12 5.76 -8.14
N ALA A 13 -1.12 6.01 -7.31
CA ALA A 13 -0.65 7.36 -7.03
C ALA A 13 0.36 7.90 -8.08
N ALA A 14 1.26 7.04 -8.59
CA ALA A 14 2.38 7.49 -9.43
C ALA A 14 2.92 6.46 -10.44
N LEU A 15 2.06 5.70 -11.13
CA LEU A 15 2.51 4.61 -12.03
C LEU A 15 3.37 5.03 -13.23
N HIS A 16 3.29 6.31 -13.62
CA HIS A 16 3.95 6.83 -14.82
C HIS A 16 5.15 7.73 -14.49
N SER A 17 5.58 7.76 -13.23
CA SER A 17 6.73 8.52 -12.76
C SER A 17 7.99 7.66 -12.79
N ALA A 18 9.15 8.29 -12.98
CA ALA A 18 10.45 7.62 -12.85
C ALA A 18 11.10 7.97 -11.52
N PHE A 19 11.99 7.11 -11.02
CA PHE A 19 12.86 7.49 -9.91
C PHE A 19 13.74 8.68 -10.32
N PRO A 20 13.97 9.64 -9.42
CA PRO A 20 14.88 10.74 -9.70
C PRO A 20 16.32 10.21 -9.92
N HIS A 21 17.13 10.98 -10.66
CA HIS A 21 18.56 10.68 -10.76
C HIS A 21 19.19 10.68 -9.36
N ARG A 22 20.25 9.89 -9.14
CA ARG A 22 20.87 9.71 -7.82
C ARG A 22 21.28 11.02 -7.18
N ASP A 23 21.76 11.97 -7.97
CA ASP A 23 22.20 13.28 -7.47
C ASP A 23 21.03 14.10 -6.93
N VAL A 24 19.84 13.99 -7.55
CA VAL A 24 18.61 14.63 -7.07
C VAL A 24 18.05 13.89 -5.85
N ALA A 25 18.07 12.55 -5.87
CA ALA A 25 17.62 11.73 -4.75
C ALA A 25 18.43 11.99 -3.47
N ASN A 26 19.73 12.27 -3.62
CA ASN A 26 20.65 12.53 -2.51
C ASN A 26 20.69 14.00 -2.08
N SER A 27 20.28 14.94 -2.93
CA SER A 27 20.39 16.37 -2.64
C SER A 27 19.27 16.88 -1.73
N ILE A 28 18.13 16.19 -1.66
CA ILE A 28 16.97 16.65 -0.90
C ILE A 28 16.40 15.53 -0.04
N SER A 29 16.32 15.78 1.26
CA SER A 29 15.63 14.87 2.19
C SER A 29 14.12 14.98 2.00
N MET A 30 13.44 13.83 2.10
CA MET A 30 11.97 13.75 2.05
C MET A 30 11.36 14.24 3.37
N SER A 31 11.40 15.55 3.59
CA SER A 31 10.89 16.25 4.77
C SER A 31 10.03 17.45 4.36
N THR A 32 9.03 17.79 5.19
CA THR A 32 8.16 18.95 5.00
C THR A 32 8.93 20.27 5.05
N GLU A 33 10.08 20.32 5.73
CA GLU A 33 11.00 21.48 5.71
C GLU A 33 11.51 21.80 4.30
N ASN A 34 11.64 20.77 3.44
CA ASN A 34 12.10 20.91 2.05
C ASN A 34 10.95 21.11 1.05
N PHE A 35 9.71 21.26 1.52
CA PHE A 35 8.53 21.37 0.66
C PHE A 35 8.70 22.44 -0.43
N THR A 36 9.10 23.66 -0.06
CA THR A 36 9.27 24.78 -1.00
C THR A 36 10.31 24.45 -2.07
N ASN A 37 11.47 23.90 -1.68
CA ASN A 37 12.53 23.53 -2.61
C ASN A 37 12.05 22.48 -3.63
N ILE A 38 11.37 21.44 -3.15
CA ILE A 38 10.84 20.38 -4.01
C ILE A 38 9.76 20.93 -4.95
N ALA A 39 8.87 21.79 -4.45
CA ALA A 39 7.82 22.42 -5.26
C ALA A 39 8.40 23.34 -6.35
N THR A 40 9.45 24.09 -6.05
CA THR A 40 10.15 24.93 -7.04
C THR A 40 10.79 24.08 -8.13
N MET A 41 11.50 23.00 -7.77
CA MET A 41 12.09 22.10 -8.77
C MET A 41 11.05 21.36 -9.62
N SER A 42 9.87 21.12 -9.06
CA SER A 42 8.78 20.37 -9.69
C SER A 42 7.76 21.27 -10.41
N SER A 43 8.07 22.56 -10.56
CA SER A 43 7.16 23.53 -11.15
C SER A 43 6.88 23.26 -12.64
N PRO A 44 5.64 23.51 -13.13
CA PRO A 44 4.52 24.09 -12.40
C PRO A 44 3.80 23.10 -11.46
N VAL A 45 3.47 23.55 -10.25
CA VAL A 45 2.74 22.77 -9.23
C VAL A 45 1.35 23.37 -9.00
N SER A 46 0.30 22.56 -9.17
CA SER A 46 -1.07 22.97 -8.84
C SER A 46 -1.33 22.90 -7.32
N VAL A 47 -2.42 23.52 -6.84
CA VAL A 47 -2.82 23.43 -5.42
C VAL A 47 -3.06 21.98 -4.97
N SER A 48 -3.63 21.13 -5.83
CA SER A 48 -3.82 19.71 -5.52
C SER A 48 -2.50 18.97 -5.42
N MET A 49 -1.57 19.21 -6.36
CA MET A 49 -0.23 18.61 -6.31
C MET A 49 0.54 19.06 -5.07
N ALA A 50 0.47 20.34 -4.72
CA ALA A 50 1.09 20.87 -3.50
C ALA A 50 0.57 20.16 -2.23
N ARG A 51 -0.74 19.89 -2.16
CA ARG A 51 -1.34 19.15 -1.05
C ARG A 51 -0.87 17.69 -0.99
N ASP A 52 -0.80 17.02 -2.13
CA ASP A 52 -0.32 15.63 -2.23
C ASP A 52 1.17 15.53 -1.83
N MET A 53 1.98 16.49 -2.29
CA MET A 53 3.38 16.63 -1.91
C MET A 53 3.55 16.81 -0.41
N TRP A 54 2.81 17.74 0.20
CA TRP A 54 2.86 17.97 1.64
C TRP A 54 2.47 16.71 2.44
N SER A 55 1.37 16.06 2.04
CA SER A 55 0.91 14.83 2.69
C SER A 55 1.94 13.71 2.59
N THR A 56 2.58 13.58 1.43
CA THR A 56 3.65 12.60 1.19
C THR A 56 4.86 12.86 2.08
N LEU A 57 5.36 14.10 2.11
CA LEU A 57 6.50 14.48 2.94
C LEU A 57 6.21 14.29 4.43
N SER A 58 5.01 14.67 4.89
CA SER A 58 4.60 14.44 6.28
C SER A 58 4.55 12.95 6.63
N SER A 59 4.15 12.08 5.69
CA SER A 59 4.18 10.62 5.89
C SER A 59 5.62 10.09 5.93
N CYS A 60 6.51 10.68 5.13
CA CYS A 60 7.95 10.34 5.07
C CYS A 60 8.76 10.80 6.27
N GLU A 61 8.20 11.67 7.13
CA GLU A 61 8.80 12.07 8.42
C GLU A 61 8.48 11.09 9.55
N HIS A 62 7.84 9.96 9.21
CA HIS A 62 7.58 8.83 10.11
C HIS A 62 6.81 9.21 11.38
N PRO A 63 5.60 9.81 11.29
CA PRO A 63 4.75 9.89 12.45
C PRO A 63 4.54 8.47 12.99
N ARG A 64 4.84 8.27 14.28
CA ARG A 64 4.77 6.97 14.95
C ARG A 64 3.31 6.61 15.24
N GLU A 65 2.58 6.25 14.18
CA GLU A 65 1.17 5.83 14.23
C GLU A 65 1.00 4.41 14.76
N VAL A 66 2.05 3.58 14.67
CA VAL A 66 2.06 2.23 15.22
C VAL A 66 3.35 1.99 16.00
N VAL A 67 3.21 1.58 17.26
CA VAL A 67 4.35 1.25 18.13
C VAL A 67 5.14 0.07 17.53
N GLY A 68 6.44 0.27 17.32
CA GLY A 68 7.35 -0.75 16.79
C GLY A 68 7.31 -0.91 15.26
N GLU A 69 6.53 -0.11 14.56
CA GLU A 69 6.54 -0.08 13.10
C GLU A 69 7.84 0.52 12.58
N GLN A 70 8.42 -0.14 11.58
CA GLN A 70 9.52 0.40 10.80
C GLN A 70 8.94 1.02 9.55
N LYS A 71 9.33 2.25 9.20
CA LYS A 71 8.93 2.88 7.93
C LYS A 71 10.14 3.46 7.22
N ALA A 72 10.04 3.71 5.93
CA ALA A 72 11.01 4.47 5.14
C ALA A 72 10.36 5.00 3.87
N CYS A 73 10.78 6.19 3.44
CA CYS A 73 10.53 6.63 2.07
C CYS A 73 11.72 6.26 1.18
N ALA A 74 11.44 5.54 0.10
CA ALA A 74 12.41 5.07 -0.86
C ALA A 74 12.30 5.87 -2.17
N THR A 75 13.35 6.64 -2.46
CA THR A 75 13.52 7.42 -3.69
C THR A 75 14.27 6.65 -4.78
N SER A 76 14.59 5.36 -4.53
CA SER A 76 15.22 4.46 -5.51
C SER A 76 14.89 3.00 -5.19
N LEU A 77 15.10 2.11 -6.16
CA LEU A 77 14.94 0.67 -5.93
C LEU A 77 15.97 0.13 -4.92
N GLU A 78 17.20 0.65 -4.92
CA GLU A 78 18.26 0.25 -4.00
C GLU A 78 17.93 0.65 -2.56
N SER A 79 17.42 1.87 -2.35
CA SER A 79 16.98 2.32 -1.02
C SER A 79 15.79 1.51 -0.52
N MET A 80 14.84 1.18 -1.40
CA MET A 80 13.72 0.28 -1.10
C MET A 80 14.24 -1.10 -0.68
N HIS A 81 15.08 -1.73 -1.50
CA HIS A 81 15.63 -3.06 -1.22
C HIS A 81 16.43 -3.08 0.09
N LYS A 82 17.25 -2.05 0.35
CA LYS A 82 18.02 -1.93 1.59
C LYS A 82 17.10 -1.86 2.81
N PHE A 83 16.04 -1.06 2.75
CA PHE A 83 15.06 -0.98 3.83
C PHE A 83 14.36 -2.32 4.04
N VAL A 84 13.86 -2.95 2.96
CA VAL A 84 13.17 -4.24 3.03
C VAL A 84 14.05 -5.31 3.67
N ALA A 85 15.30 -5.43 3.21
CA ALA A 85 16.23 -6.42 3.74
C ALA A 85 16.55 -6.17 5.22
N SER A 86 16.70 -4.90 5.62
CA SER A 86 16.91 -4.52 7.02
C SER A 86 15.70 -4.85 7.88
N ALA A 87 14.50 -4.50 7.44
CA ALA A 87 13.27 -4.69 8.21
C ALA A 87 12.89 -6.17 8.36
N LEU A 88 13.21 -6.99 7.35
CA LEU A 88 12.99 -8.44 7.37
C LEU A 88 14.15 -9.23 7.98
N GLY A 89 15.31 -8.60 8.23
CA GLY A 89 16.49 -9.25 8.78
C GLY A 89 17.16 -10.26 7.83
N THR A 90 16.88 -10.18 6.52
CA THR A 90 17.44 -11.07 5.50
C THR A 90 17.49 -10.39 4.13
N SER A 91 18.48 -10.74 3.30
CA SER A 91 18.54 -10.32 1.89
C SER A 91 17.83 -11.31 0.94
N SER A 92 17.45 -12.47 1.44
CA SER A 92 16.68 -13.47 0.70
C SER A 92 15.20 -13.08 0.78
N ILE A 93 14.73 -12.29 -0.19
CA ILE A 93 13.40 -11.66 -0.19
C ILE A 93 12.67 -11.92 -1.52
N HIS A 94 11.35 -12.00 -1.45
CA HIS A 94 10.45 -12.18 -2.59
C HIS A 94 9.44 -11.04 -2.66
N ALA A 95 9.24 -10.49 -3.86
CA ALA A 95 8.30 -9.41 -4.12
C ALA A 95 7.02 -9.93 -4.78
N PHE A 96 5.88 -9.40 -4.37
CA PHE A 96 4.59 -9.54 -5.01
C PHE A 96 4.09 -8.16 -5.43
N SER A 97 3.65 -8.03 -6.68
CA SER A 97 2.96 -6.84 -7.15
C SER A 97 1.47 -7.09 -7.27
N THR A 98 0.67 -6.06 -7.07
CA THR A 98 -0.77 -6.11 -7.30
C THR A 98 -1.07 -6.48 -8.78
N SER A 99 -2.07 -7.33 -9.02
CA SER A 99 -2.47 -7.75 -10.37
C SER A 99 -2.89 -6.57 -11.24
N LEU A 100 -2.66 -6.68 -12.56
CA LEU A 100 -3.18 -5.75 -13.56
C LEU A 100 -4.72 -5.71 -13.64
N ASP A 101 -5.39 -6.68 -13.01
CA ASP A 101 -6.85 -6.69 -12.86
C ASP A 101 -7.34 -5.53 -11.97
N VAL A 102 -6.48 -4.99 -11.09
CA VAL A 102 -6.76 -3.76 -10.34
C VAL A 102 -6.54 -2.56 -11.27
N PRO A 103 -7.57 -1.73 -11.54
CA PRO A 103 -7.44 -0.58 -12.43
C PRO A 103 -6.59 0.53 -11.79
N GLU A 104 -5.91 1.33 -12.62
CA GLU A 104 -5.10 2.47 -12.15
C GLU A 104 -5.97 3.51 -11.44
N GLU A 105 -7.19 3.74 -11.92
CA GLU A 105 -8.12 4.66 -11.30
C GLU A 105 -8.77 4.15 -10.00
N GLY A 106 -8.42 2.94 -9.55
CA GLY A 106 -8.96 2.33 -8.34
C GLY A 106 -10.39 1.80 -8.49
N ILE A 107 -10.89 1.24 -7.38
CA ILE A 107 -12.26 0.74 -7.23
C ILE A 107 -12.83 1.37 -5.97
N ALA A 108 -13.63 2.42 -6.12
CA ALA A 108 -14.20 3.16 -4.98
C ALA A 108 -15.71 3.39 -5.09
N SER A 109 -16.36 2.83 -6.11
CA SER A 109 -17.80 3.04 -6.32
C SER A 109 -18.62 2.28 -5.27
N PRO A 110 -19.45 2.94 -4.46
CA PRO A 110 -20.33 2.27 -3.48
C PRO A 110 -21.31 1.27 -4.12
N SER A 111 -21.61 1.42 -5.42
CA SER A 111 -22.49 0.53 -6.18
C SER A 111 -21.79 -0.75 -6.68
N ASP A 112 -20.47 -0.82 -6.60
CA ASP A 112 -19.69 -1.96 -7.08
C ASP A 112 -19.58 -3.05 -6.00
N ILE A 113 -20.59 -3.91 -5.94
CA ILE A 113 -20.58 -5.08 -5.06
C ILE A 113 -19.78 -6.20 -5.71
N TYR A 114 -18.85 -6.79 -4.96
CA TYR A 114 -18.07 -7.96 -5.37
C TYR A 114 -18.36 -9.16 -4.50
N LYS A 115 -18.36 -10.35 -5.11
CA LYS A 115 -18.39 -11.64 -4.41
C LYS A 115 -16.98 -12.19 -4.29
N VAL A 116 -16.58 -12.58 -3.08
CA VAL A 116 -15.30 -13.27 -2.85
C VAL A 116 -15.37 -14.68 -3.43
N ALA A 117 -14.67 -14.90 -4.54
CA ALA A 117 -14.62 -16.17 -5.25
C ALA A 117 -13.54 -17.10 -4.69
N ALA A 118 -12.35 -16.56 -4.39
CA ALA A 118 -11.25 -17.30 -3.78
C ALA A 118 -10.41 -16.42 -2.88
N VAL A 119 -9.79 -17.04 -1.88
CA VAL A 119 -8.80 -16.42 -0.99
C VAL A 119 -7.66 -17.40 -0.85
N ARG A 120 -6.45 -16.97 -1.21
CA ARG A 120 -5.22 -17.74 -1.07
C ARG A 120 -4.28 -16.98 -0.16
N ALA A 121 -3.92 -17.56 0.98
CA ALA A 121 -2.85 -16.99 1.80
C ALA A 121 -1.55 -17.04 0.99
N LEU A 122 -0.88 -15.90 0.89
CA LEU A 122 0.47 -15.86 0.37
C LEU A 122 1.38 -16.15 1.58
N THR A 123 2.14 -17.21 1.49
CA THR A 123 3.13 -17.57 2.51
C THR A 123 4.47 -17.52 1.82
N ALA A 124 5.52 -17.10 2.54
CA ALA A 124 6.88 -17.41 2.11
C ALA A 124 6.90 -18.91 1.79
N HIS A 125 7.33 -19.27 0.57
CA HIS A 125 7.24 -20.63 0.04
C HIS A 125 7.52 -21.69 1.13
N GLY A 126 6.48 -22.36 1.64
CA GLY A 126 6.62 -23.56 2.47
C GLY A 126 6.38 -23.47 3.97
N ALA A 127 6.12 -22.33 4.64
CA ALA A 127 5.84 -22.39 6.09
C ALA A 127 4.68 -21.52 6.59
N THR A 128 3.57 -22.21 6.88
CA THR A 128 2.49 -21.89 7.83
C THR A 128 1.59 -20.69 7.53
N LYS A 129 0.29 -20.79 7.90
CA LYS A 129 -0.69 -19.68 7.87
C LYS A 129 -0.42 -18.61 8.95
N GLU A 130 0.72 -18.71 9.61
CA GLU A 130 1.05 -17.84 10.72
C GLU A 130 1.36 -16.43 10.22
N PRO A 131 0.94 -15.40 10.97
CA PRO A 131 1.38 -14.05 10.70
C PRO A 131 2.91 -13.98 10.69
N SER A 132 3.47 -13.23 9.75
CA SER A 132 4.92 -13.05 9.63
C SER A 132 5.27 -11.58 9.48
N ASN A 133 6.58 -11.30 9.55
CA ASN A 133 7.08 -9.99 9.23
C ASN A 133 7.07 -9.81 7.71
N THR A 134 6.37 -8.79 7.24
CA THR A 134 6.27 -8.43 5.83
C THR A 134 6.49 -6.93 5.70
N VAL A 135 7.01 -6.51 4.55
CA VAL A 135 7.14 -5.08 4.23
C VAL A 135 6.22 -4.76 3.07
N THR A 136 5.39 -3.75 3.21
CA THR A 136 4.58 -3.21 2.11
C THR A 136 5.18 -1.87 1.70
N CYS A 137 5.37 -1.65 0.41
CA CYS A 137 5.79 -0.39 -0.17
C CYS A 137 4.67 0.17 -1.04
N HIS A 138 4.17 1.33 -0.66
CA HIS A 138 3.10 2.04 -1.33
C HIS A 138 3.66 3.13 -2.24
N SER A 139 3.25 3.16 -3.50
CA SER A 139 3.58 4.30 -4.37
C SER A 139 2.82 5.53 -3.88
N LEU A 140 3.48 6.67 -3.73
CA LEU A 140 2.86 7.92 -3.29
C LEU A 140 2.72 8.93 -4.43
N SER A 141 1.71 9.80 -4.32
CA SER A 141 1.47 10.89 -5.27
C SER A 141 2.54 11.94 -5.06
N PHE A 142 3.59 11.89 -5.88
CA PHE A 142 4.74 12.78 -5.78
C PHE A 142 5.28 13.12 -7.17
N PRO A 143 5.95 14.28 -7.38
CA PRO A 143 6.46 14.69 -8.68
C PRO A 143 7.41 13.70 -9.37
N PHE A 144 8.03 12.81 -8.60
CA PHE A 144 8.83 11.70 -9.06
C PHE A 144 8.44 10.42 -8.32
N MET A 145 8.88 9.26 -8.81
CA MET A 145 8.57 7.98 -8.17
C MET A 145 9.12 7.96 -6.75
N LEU A 146 8.23 7.70 -5.79
CA LEU A 146 8.53 7.65 -4.37
C LEU A 146 7.65 6.58 -3.74
N PHE A 147 8.27 5.72 -2.93
CA PHE A 147 7.56 4.70 -2.19
C PHE A 147 7.62 4.97 -0.71
N TYR A 148 6.48 4.91 -0.04
CA TYR A 148 6.42 4.78 1.41
C TYR A 148 6.36 3.29 1.76
N CYS A 149 7.43 2.79 2.36
CA CYS A 149 7.54 1.42 2.82
C CYS A 149 7.32 1.35 4.32
N HIS A 150 6.59 0.32 4.77
CA HIS A 150 6.40 0.06 6.19
C HIS A 150 6.33 -1.44 6.53
N ALA A 151 6.74 -1.76 7.75
CA ALA A 151 6.71 -3.10 8.32
C ALA A 151 5.96 -3.05 9.65
N VAL A 152 4.73 -3.58 9.65
CA VAL A 152 3.90 -3.74 10.84
C VAL A 152 3.82 -5.21 11.16
N ASN A 153 4.25 -5.59 12.37
CA ASN A 153 4.23 -6.98 12.82
C ASN A 153 3.13 -7.14 13.87
N LEU A 154 2.25 -8.14 13.80
CA LEU A 154 2.24 -9.30 12.93
C LEU A 154 1.24 -9.17 11.75
N THR A 155 1.66 -9.50 10.53
CA THR A 155 0.86 -9.30 9.31
C THR A 155 0.56 -10.60 8.57
N ARG A 156 -0.66 -10.73 8.02
CA ARG A 156 -1.07 -11.79 7.09
C ARG A 156 -1.36 -11.20 5.72
N ILE A 157 -1.02 -11.94 4.68
CA ILE A 157 -1.14 -11.50 3.30
C ILE A 157 -1.96 -12.50 2.48
N TYR A 158 -2.80 -11.99 1.59
CA TYR A 158 -3.72 -12.79 0.81
C TYR A 158 -3.77 -12.32 -0.63
N GLU A 159 -3.83 -13.26 -1.56
CA GLU A 159 -4.39 -13.02 -2.88
C GLU A 159 -5.88 -13.34 -2.84
N VAL A 160 -6.70 -12.36 -3.21
CA VAL A 160 -8.16 -12.45 -3.17
C VAL A 160 -8.70 -12.29 -4.58
N THR A 161 -9.45 -13.30 -5.04
CA THR A 161 -10.16 -13.25 -6.32
C THR A 161 -11.60 -12.83 -6.07
N LEU A 162 -11.98 -11.69 -6.65
CA LEU A 162 -13.26 -11.02 -6.50
C LEU A 162 -14.00 -11.02 -7.83
N LYS A 163 -15.30 -11.29 -7.82
CA LYS A 163 -16.15 -11.25 -9.01
C LYS A 163 -17.21 -10.18 -8.84
N LYS A 164 -17.26 -9.21 -9.75
CA LYS A 164 -18.27 -8.14 -9.74
C LYS A 164 -19.66 -8.78 -9.87
N VAL A 165 -20.57 -8.41 -8.97
CA VAL A 165 -21.97 -8.85 -9.06
C VAL A 165 -22.62 -8.07 -10.20
N LYS A 166 -23.19 -8.78 -11.18
CA LYS A 166 -23.95 -8.15 -12.26
C LYS A 166 -25.25 -7.60 -11.68
N ASN A 167 -25.27 -6.30 -11.41
CA ASN A 167 -26.51 -5.55 -11.20
C ASN A 167 -26.90 -5.04 -12.60
N GLY A 168 -28.14 -5.26 -13.05
CA GLY A 168 -28.59 -5.08 -14.45
C GLY A 168 -28.44 -3.69 -15.09
N VAL A 169 -27.67 -2.78 -14.49
CA VAL A 169 -27.25 -1.50 -15.08
C VAL A 169 -25.85 -1.69 -15.63
N VAL A 170 -25.72 -1.72 -16.96
CA VAL A 170 -24.42 -1.70 -17.66
C VAL A 170 -23.93 -0.25 -17.64
N PRO A 171 -22.88 0.12 -16.89
CA PRO A 171 -22.31 1.44 -17.04
C PRO A 171 -21.65 1.51 -18.42
N ALA A 172 -21.98 2.53 -19.19
CA ALA A 172 -21.32 2.86 -20.44
C ALA A 172 -19.91 3.43 -20.19
N VAL A 173 -19.03 2.69 -19.52
CA VAL A 173 -17.61 3.09 -19.37
C VAL A 173 -16.72 1.84 -19.35
N LYS A 174 -15.67 1.89 -20.20
CA LYS A 174 -14.50 1.01 -20.42
C LYS A 174 -14.52 -0.40 -19.78
N ARG A 175 -14.26 -1.41 -20.63
CA ARG A 175 -14.10 -2.85 -20.31
C ARG A 175 -13.20 -3.12 -19.08
N ARG A 176 -13.74 -2.97 -17.87
CA ARG A 176 -13.10 -3.47 -16.65
C ARG A 176 -13.33 -4.97 -16.57
N SER A 177 -12.30 -5.71 -16.16
CA SER A 177 -12.44 -7.15 -15.93
C SER A 177 -13.55 -7.37 -14.88
N PRO A 178 -14.51 -8.29 -15.12
CA PRO A 178 -15.49 -8.66 -14.10
C PRO A 178 -14.85 -9.42 -12.94
N VAL A 179 -13.60 -9.87 -13.11
CA VAL A 179 -12.81 -10.57 -12.10
C VAL A 179 -11.63 -9.69 -11.71
N VAL A 180 -11.48 -9.41 -10.42
CA VAL A 180 -10.37 -8.65 -9.86
C VAL A 180 -9.58 -9.59 -8.95
N ARG A 181 -8.30 -9.80 -9.26
CA ARG A 181 -7.35 -10.41 -8.32
C ARG A 181 -6.62 -9.28 -7.60
N ALA A 182 -6.77 -9.19 -6.29
CA ALA A 182 -6.16 -8.14 -5.49
C ALA A 182 -5.32 -8.76 -4.37
N LEU A 183 -4.26 -8.06 -3.98
CA LEU A 183 -3.53 -8.37 -2.76
C LEU A 183 -4.21 -7.67 -1.58
N ALA A 184 -4.35 -8.38 -0.47
CA ALA A 184 -4.84 -7.84 0.77
C ALA A 184 -3.81 -8.09 1.88
N VAL A 185 -3.57 -7.06 2.68
CA VAL A 185 -2.72 -7.09 3.86
C VAL A 185 -3.63 -6.94 5.07
N CYS A 186 -3.40 -7.76 6.09
CA CYS A 186 -4.13 -7.74 7.35
C CYS A 186 -3.14 -7.65 8.51
N HIS A 187 -3.12 -6.52 9.20
CA HIS A 187 -2.40 -6.34 10.45
C HIS A 187 -3.19 -6.99 11.57
N VAL A 188 -2.67 -8.10 12.10
CA VAL A 188 -3.39 -8.99 13.02
C VAL A 188 -3.33 -8.47 14.45
N ASN A 189 -2.17 -7.93 14.85
CA ASN A 189 -2.04 -7.26 16.14
C ASN A 189 -2.12 -5.74 15.95
N THR A 190 -3.22 -5.15 16.40
CA THR A 190 -3.46 -3.71 16.31
C THR A 190 -3.28 -2.99 17.63
N SER A 191 -2.80 -3.65 18.69
CA SER A 191 -2.71 -3.06 20.03
C SER A 191 -1.80 -1.83 20.10
N GLY A 192 -0.79 -1.75 19.23
CA GLY A 192 0.14 -0.64 19.15
C GLY A 192 -0.30 0.51 18.24
N PHE A 193 -1.46 0.42 17.61
CA PHE A 193 -1.95 1.47 16.70
C PHE A 193 -2.44 2.68 17.50
N ASP A 194 -2.23 3.87 16.94
CA ASP A 194 -2.66 5.11 17.54
C ASP A 194 -4.20 5.11 17.74
N PRO A 195 -4.67 5.25 18.99
CA PRO A 195 -6.10 5.22 19.29
C PRO A 195 -6.87 6.43 18.73
N THR A 196 -6.18 7.49 18.30
CA THR A 196 -6.78 8.70 17.71
C THR A 196 -7.12 8.54 16.23
N LEU A 197 -6.69 7.45 15.59
CA LEU A 197 -6.98 7.20 14.17
C LEU A 197 -8.50 7.08 13.94
N ASN A 198 -9.01 7.90 13.03
CA ASN A 198 -10.45 8.13 12.82
C ASN A 198 -11.26 6.86 12.50
N TYR A 199 -10.62 5.82 11.93
CA TYR A 199 -11.33 4.59 11.60
C TYR A 199 -11.73 3.78 12.85
N TRP A 200 -11.04 3.93 13.99
CA TRP A 200 -11.46 3.34 15.26
C TRP A 200 -12.84 3.85 15.68
N VAL A 201 -13.02 5.17 15.61
CA VAL A 201 -14.29 5.85 15.93
C VAL A 201 -15.39 5.37 14.99
N LYS A 202 -15.14 5.33 13.68
CA LYS A 202 -16.13 4.91 12.68
C LYS A 202 -16.58 3.46 12.85
N LEU A 203 -15.68 2.58 13.30
CA LEU A 203 -15.95 1.16 13.49
C LEU A 203 -16.48 0.84 14.91
N GLY A 204 -16.45 1.79 15.83
CA GLY A 204 -16.78 1.56 17.24
C GLY A 204 -15.81 0.59 17.92
N LEU A 205 -14.55 0.55 17.47
CA LEU A 205 -13.50 -0.34 17.94
C LEU A 205 -12.34 0.44 18.53
N LYS A 206 -11.50 -0.23 19.31
CA LYS A 206 -10.24 0.26 19.87
C LYS A 206 -9.07 -0.59 19.36
N PRO A 207 -7.83 -0.03 19.38
CA PRO A 207 -6.62 -0.83 19.16
C PRO A 207 -6.64 -2.16 19.91
N GLY A 208 -6.28 -3.24 19.22
CA GLY A 208 -6.22 -4.60 19.76
C GLY A 208 -7.53 -5.40 19.73
N GLN A 209 -8.68 -4.77 19.45
CA GLN A 209 -9.97 -5.47 19.41
C GLN A 209 -10.24 -6.19 18.08
N ALA A 210 -9.59 -5.78 17.00
CA ALA A 210 -9.75 -6.39 15.68
C ALA A 210 -8.49 -6.20 14.82
N SER A 211 -8.33 -7.07 13.81
CA SER A 211 -7.35 -6.87 12.76
C SER A 211 -7.78 -5.75 11.81
N VAL A 212 -6.83 -4.95 11.34
CA VAL A 212 -7.06 -3.98 10.27
C VAL A 212 -6.56 -4.57 8.96
N CYS A 213 -7.45 -4.67 7.97
CA CYS A 213 -7.10 -5.17 6.65
C CYS A 213 -7.35 -4.10 5.59
N HIS A 214 -6.49 -4.05 4.57
CA HIS A 214 -6.69 -3.23 3.39
C HIS A 214 -6.20 -3.94 2.13
N PHE A 215 -6.78 -3.58 0.99
CA PHE A 215 -6.29 -4.01 -0.30
C PHE A 215 -5.14 -3.12 -0.74
N LEU A 216 -4.19 -3.70 -1.49
CA LEU A 216 -3.12 -2.96 -2.11
C LEU A 216 -3.59 -2.33 -3.42
N THR A 217 -3.12 -1.11 -3.67
CA THR A 217 -3.39 -0.38 -4.90
C THR A 217 -2.49 -0.88 -6.03
N ARG A 218 -2.78 -0.44 -7.26
CA ARG A 218 -1.89 -0.74 -8.38
C ARG A 218 -0.62 0.09 -8.24
N GLY A 219 0.53 -0.57 -8.33
CA GLY A 219 1.85 0.04 -8.10
C GLY A 219 2.46 -0.32 -6.75
N ASP A 220 1.65 -0.75 -5.79
CA ASP A 220 2.15 -1.25 -4.51
C ASP A 220 2.94 -2.55 -4.67
N VAL A 221 3.96 -2.70 -3.83
CA VAL A 221 4.85 -3.86 -3.80
C VAL A 221 4.89 -4.43 -2.39
N LEU A 222 4.59 -5.72 -2.27
CA LEU A 222 4.65 -6.46 -1.03
C LEU A 222 5.90 -7.35 -1.01
N TRP A 223 6.61 -7.37 0.11
CA TRP A 223 7.85 -8.12 0.28
C TRP A 223 7.75 -9.10 1.44
N THR A 224 8.29 -10.29 1.21
CA THR A 224 8.38 -11.36 2.22
C THR A 224 9.78 -11.96 2.21
N PRO A 225 10.26 -12.54 3.32
CA PRO A 225 11.44 -13.41 3.28
C PRO A 225 11.20 -14.58 2.32
N THR A 226 12.17 -14.94 1.48
CA THR A 226 12.16 -16.29 0.91
C THR A 226 12.66 -17.22 2.01
N LEU A 227 11.85 -18.18 2.43
CA LEU A 227 12.37 -19.30 3.19
C LEU A 227 13.43 -19.97 2.30
N VAL A 228 14.68 -20.01 2.77
CA VAL A 228 15.68 -20.90 2.21
C VAL A 228 15.14 -22.30 2.50
N ALA A 229 14.85 -23.05 1.44
CA ALA A 229 14.50 -24.46 1.54
C ALA A 229 15.64 -25.27 2.16
#